data_AF-A0A5P9ETN3-F1
#
_entry.id   AF-A0A5P9ETN3-F1
#
_cell.length_a   1.000
_cell.length_b   1.000
_cell.length_c   1.000
_cell.angle_alpha   90.00
_cell.angle_beta   90.00
_cell.angle_gamma   90.00
#
_symmetry.space_group_name_H-M   'P 1'
#
loop_
_entity.id
_entity.type
_entity.pdbx_description
1 polymer ?
#
loop_
_entity_poly.entity_id
_entity_poly.type
_entity_poly.pdbx_seq_one_letter_code
_entity_poly.pdbx_strand_id
1 'polypeptide(L)'
;MARPKKPRMVSDIALPDNLYPDPRHRENYWRNHCNALKPFGEDFESIPVHKAKLADLRKWRESLTFHQQHARRAEFNKFFNFLMTEGLCKLESNPFATADDRPRLLEKGKLVKKRQRLTLEAYWTIYEKTGELGYEALQVAMGISMLTTMRRADICELNFEKHLQGEHLRKTINKSEAQRAVSPPVI
;
A
#
# COMPACT_ATOMS: atom_id res chain seq x y z
N MET A 1 21.62 -10.05 -4.05
CA MET A 1 21.92 -8.60 -4.09
C MET A 1 20.68 -7.84 -4.57
N ALA A 2 20.25 -6.80 -3.85
CA ALA A 2 19.12 -5.98 -4.27
C ALA A 2 19.50 -5.19 -5.54
N ARG A 3 18.64 -5.21 -6.56
CA ARG A 3 18.85 -4.48 -7.80
C ARG A 3 18.94 -2.97 -7.48
N PRO A 4 19.98 -2.26 -7.94
CA PRO A 4 20.08 -0.81 -7.73
C PRO A 4 18.87 -0.10 -8.38
N LYS A 5 18.31 0.88 -7.68
CA LYS A 5 17.18 1.68 -8.17
C LYS A 5 17.62 2.43 -9.44
N LYS A 6 16.83 2.36 -10.51
CA LYS A 6 17.08 3.18 -11.71
C LYS A 6 16.84 4.66 -11.37
N PRO A 7 17.79 5.56 -11.66
CA PRO A 7 17.59 6.99 -11.46
C PRO A 7 16.46 7.48 -12.37
N ARG A 8 15.61 8.37 -11.83
CA ARG A 8 14.55 9.04 -12.59
C ARG A 8 15.14 10.34 -13.15
N MET A 9 15.17 10.47 -14.46
CA MET A 9 15.73 11.64 -15.16
C MET A 9 14.59 12.44 -15.79
N VAL A 10 14.63 13.77 -15.69
CA VAL A 10 13.80 14.70 -16.48
C VAL A 10 14.73 15.73 -17.07
N SER A 11 14.83 15.79 -18.40
CA SER A 11 15.69 16.73 -19.12
C SER A 11 17.15 16.71 -18.63
N ASP A 12 17.73 15.50 -18.52
CA ASP A 12 19.09 15.22 -18.02
C ASP A 12 19.38 15.58 -16.56
N ILE A 13 18.38 16.04 -15.81
CA ILE A 13 18.47 16.27 -14.37
C ILE A 13 18.01 15.01 -13.63
N ALA A 14 18.88 14.47 -12.78
CA ALA A 14 18.54 13.39 -11.86
C ALA A 14 17.57 13.92 -10.80
N LEU A 15 16.34 13.43 -10.81
CA LEU A 15 15.35 13.79 -9.80
C LEU A 15 15.73 13.13 -8.47
N PRO A 16 15.67 13.89 -7.35
CA PRO A 16 15.81 13.30 -6.03
C PRO A 16 14.74 12.25 -5.79
N ASP A 17 15.07 11.22 -5.01
CA ASP A 17 14.22 10.04 -4.82
C ASP A 17 12.81 10.41 -4.29
N ASN A 18 12.72 11.51 -3.54
CA ASN A 18 11.50 12.20 -3.11
C ASN A 18 11.64 13.72 -3.29
N LEU A 19 11.05 14.28 -4.36
CA LEU A 19 11.02 15.74 -4.61
C LEU A 19 10.30 16.51 -3.49
N TYR A 20 9.37 15.85 -2.78
CA TYR A 20 8.67 16.39 -1.63
C TYR A 20 8.71 15.37 -0.48
N PRO A 21 9.40 15.66 0.64
CA PRO A 21 9.36 14.80 1.82
C PRO A 21 7.97 14.88 2.47
N ASP A 22 7.42 13.73 2.84
CA ASP A 22 6.23 13.70 3.68
C ASP A 22 6.57 14.31 5.05
N PRO A 23 5.79 15.26 5.59
CA PRO A 23 6.06 15.87 6.90
C PRO A 23 6.14 14.86 8.06
N ARG A 24 5.58 13.66 7.86
CA ARG A 24 5.62 12.54 8.83
C ARG A 24 6.69 11.50 8.50
N HIS A 25 7.55 11.78 7.51
CA HIS A 25 8.64 10.92 7.06
C HIS A 25 8.22 9.46 6.77
N ARG A 26 6.96 9.23 6.33
CA ARG A 26 6.49 7.88 6.04
C ARG A 26 7.12 7.39 4.73
N GLU A 27 7.78 6.25 4.79
CA GLU A 27 8.40 5.63 3.63
C GLU A 27 7.35 5.26 2.56
N ASN A 28 7.68 5.47 1.29
CA ASN A 28 6.82 5.19 0.12
C ASN A 28 5.47 5.92 0.09
N TYR A 29 5.21 6.87 1.00
CA TYR A 29 3.93 7.58 1.07
C TYR A 29 3.58 8.30 -0.24
N TRP A 30 4.50 9.12 -0.73
CA TRP A 30 4.32 9.85 -2.00
C TRP A 30 4.14 8.90 -3.19
N ARG A 31 4.93 7.83 -3.24
CA ARG A 31 4.83 6.83 -4.30
C ARG A 31 3.45 6.16 -4.32
N ASN A 32 2.90 5.80 -3.15
CA ASN A 32 1.58 5.20 -3.05
C ASN A 32 0.47 6.16 -3.51
N HIS A 33 0.60 7.44 -3.14
CA HIS A 33 -0.26 8.53 -3.62
C HIS A 33 -0.26 8.64 -5.14
N CYS A 34 0.92 8.79 -5.75
CA CYS A 34 1.05 8.88 -7.19
C CYS A 34 0.50 7.62 -7.88
N ASN A 35 0.78 6.43 -7.33
CA ASN A 35 0.27 5.17 -7.90
C ASN A 35 -1.26 5.06 -7.84
N ALA A 36 -1.92 5.71 -6.89
CA ALA A 36 -3.38 5.73 -6.81
C ALA A 36 -3.99 6.58 -7.95
N LEU A 37 -3.36 7.72 -8.26
CA LEU A 37 -3.85 8.70 -9.24
C LEU A 37 -3.35 8.45 -10.67
N LYS A 38 -2.19 7.84 -10.85
CA LYS A 38 -1.58 7.63 -12.18
C LYS A 38 -2.51 6.88 -13.16
N PRO A 39 -3.13 5.74 -12.79
CA PRO A 39 -4.05 5.04 -13.68
C PRO A 39 -5.26 5.89 -14.06
N PHE A 40 -5.69 6.80 -13.19
CA PHE A 40 -6.79 7.70 -13.51
C PHE A 40 -6.40 8.73 -14.55
N GLY A 41 -5.18 9.27 -14.52
CA GLY A 41 -4.68 10.14 -15.59
C GLY A 41 -4.62 9.42 -16.94
N GLU A 42 -4.21 8.15 -16.95
CA GLU A 42 -4.18 7.31 -18.16
C GLU A 42 -5.60 6.99 -18.66
N ASP A 43 -6.52 6.61 -17.78
CA ASP A 43 -7.89 6.24 -18.15
C ASP A 43 -8.77 7.45 -18.55
N PHE A 44 -8.48 8.65 -18.01
CA PHE A 44 -9.21 9.90 -18.29
C PHE A 44 -8.51 10.82 -19.30
N GLU A 45 -7.55 10.32 -20.08
CA GLU A 45 -6.83 11.13 -21.07
C GLU A 45 -7.78 11.82 -22.08
N SER A 46 -8.90 11.18 -22.42
CA SER A 46 -9.88 11.68 -23.38
C SER A 46 -10.89 12.69 -22.82
N ILE A 47 -11.13 12.70 -21.50
CA ILE A 47 -12.11 13.59 -20.86
C ILE A 47 -11.38 14.49 -19.86
N PRO A 48 -11.20 15.77 -20.17
CA PRO A 48 -10.64 16.72 -19.23
C PRO A 48 -11.44 16.72 -17.92
N VAL A 49 -10.75 16.66 -16.78
CA VAL A 49 -11.39 16.54 -15.45
C VAL A 49 -12.38 17.67 -15.16
N HIS A 50 -12.17 18.87 -15.73
CA HIS A 50 -13.08 20.01 -15.61
C HIS A 50 -14.44 19.82 -16.32
N LYS A 51 -14.52 18.90 -17.30
CA LYS A 51 -15.75 18.52 -18.01
C LYS A 51 -16.37 17.22 -17.49
N ALA A 52 -15.64 16.47 -16.65
CA ALA A 52 -16.10 15.19 -16.15
C ALA A 52 -17.40 15.34 -15.36
N LYS A 53 -18.43 14.59 -15.76
CA LYS A 53 -19.69 14.50 -15.02
C LYS A 53 -19.65 13.32 -14.07
N LEU A 54 -20.56 13.32 -13.08
CA LEU A 54 -20.71 12.20 -12.15
C LEU A 54 -20.93 10.85 -12.86
N ALA A 55 -21.63 10.86 -14.00
CA ALA A 55 -21.87 9.67 -14.83
C ALA A 55 -20.57 9.08 -15.41
N ASP A 56 -19.65 9.92 -15.88
CA ASP A 56 -18.37 9.47 -16.43
C ASP A 56 -17.50 8.84 -15.34
N LEU A 57 -17.45 9.50 -14.18
CA LEU A 57 -16.76 8.99 -13.00
C LEU A 57 -17.36 7.67 -12.51
N ARG A 58 -18.70 7.51 -12.59
CA ARG A 58 -19.39 6.26 -12.25
C ARG A 58 -19.01 5.13 -13.21
N LYS A 59 -19.05 5.36 -14.52
CA LYS A 59 -18.67 4.37 -15.54
C LYS A 59 -17.23 3.89 -15.33
N TRP A 60 -16.30 4.82 -15.12
CA TRP A 60 -14.93 4.46 -14.79
C TRP A 60 -14.83 3.69 -13.47
N ARG A 61 -15.50 4.18 -12.42
CA ARG A 61 -15.49 3.55 -11.10
C ARG A 61 -15.98 2.10 -11.18
N GLU A 62 -17.01 1.83 -11.95
CA GLU A 62 -17.58 0.50 -12.17
C GLU A 62 -16.66 -0.45 -12.95
N SER A 63 -15.75 0.05 -13.77
CA SER A 63 -14.72 -0.80 -14.41
C SER A 63 -13.74 -1.41 -13.39
N LEU A 64 -13.57 -0.76 -12.23
CA LEU A 64 -12.60 -1.17 -11.22
C LEU A 64 -13.10 -2.33 -10.34
N THR A 65 -12.14 -3.10 -9.83
CA THR A 65 -12.38 -4.10 -8.78
C THR A 65 -12.63 -3.44 -7.42
N PHE A 66 -13.27 -4.14 -6.49
CA PHE A 66 -13.47 -3.66 -5.11
C PHE A 66 -12.17 -3.17 -4.45
N HIS A 67 -11.08 -3.95 -4.58
CA HIS A 67 -9.80 -3.60 -3.95
C HIS A 67 -9.19 -2.33 -4.52
N GLN A 68 -9.24 -2.17 -5.85
CA GLN A 68 -8.81 -0.94 -6.51
C GLN A 68 -9.69 0.24 -6.10
N GLN A 69 -10.99 0.01 -5.97
CA GLN A 69 -11.93 1.02 -5.56
C GLN A 69 -11.61 1.55 -4.15
N HIS A 70 -11.48 0.63 -3.21
CA HIS A 70 -11.21 0.92 -1.80
C HIS A 70 -9.85 1.58 -1.59
N ALA A 71 -8.79 1.07 -2.24
CA ALA A 71 -7.43 1.60 -2.10
C ALA A 71 -7.29 3.04 -2.59
N ARG A 72 -8.09 3.44 -3.60
CA ARG A 72 -8.02 4.77 -4.22
C ARG A 72 -8.89 5.81 -3.51
N ARG A 73 -9.91 5.40 -2.76
CA ARG A 73 -10.94 6.31 -2.23
C ARG A 73 -10.36 7.49 -1.44
N ALA A 74 -9.44 7.22 -0.51
CA ALA A 74 -8.88 8.26 0.35
C ALA A 74 -8.15 9.35 -0.45
N GLU A 75 -7.40 8.96 -1.48
CA GLU A 75 -6.65 9.90 -2.31
C GLU A 75 -7.52 10.63 -3.32
N PHE A 76 -8.53 9.96 -3.85
CA PHE A 76 -9.52 10.62 -4.70
C PHE A 76 -10.36 11.63 -3.93
N ASN A 77 -10.71 11.33 -2.68
CA ASN A 77 -11.39 12.30 -1.84
C ASN A 77 -10.56 13.57 -1.65
N LYS A 78 -9.25 13.46 -1.36
CA LYS A 78 -8.35 14.62 -1.25
C LYS A 78 -8.19 15.36 -2.59
N PHE A 79 -7.96 14.62 -3.66
CA PHE A 79 -7.75 15.17 -5.00
C PHE A 79 -8.97 15.96 -5.51
N PHE A 80 -10.18 15.39 -5.41
CA PHE A 80 -11.40 16.07 -5.84
C PHE A 80 -11.78 17.22 -4.90
N ASN A 81 -11.49 17.14 -3.60
CA ASN A 81 -11.62 18.31 -2.72
C ASN A 81 -10.73 19.46 -3.21
N PHE A 82 -9.45 19.19 -3.49
CA PHE A 82 -8.55 20.21 -4.03
C PHE A 82 -9.05 20.80 -5.35
N LEU A 83 -9.43 19.96 -6.31
CA LEU A 83 -9.93 20.44 -7.61
C LEU A 83 -11.21 21.29 -7.47
N MET A 84 -12.10 20.94 -6.55
CA MET A 84 -13.32 21.70 -6.30
C MET A 84 -13.01 23.03 -5.60
N THR A 85 -12.11 23.04 -4.61
CA THR A 85 -11.66 24.28 -3.92
C THR A 85 -11.03 25.27 -4.88
N GLU A 86 -10.22 24.79 -5.84
CA GLU A 86 -9.58 25.62 -6.87
C GLU A 86 -10.52 25.95 -8.06
N GLY A 87 -11.79 25.50 -8.04
CA GLY A 87 -12.74 25.75 -9.13
C GLY A 87 -12.42 25.01 -10.44
N LEU A 88 -11.51 24.04 -10.41
CA LEU A 88 -11.06 23.24 -11.56
C LEU A 88 -12.03 22.10 -11.92
N CYS A 89 -13.03 21.83 -11.08
CA CYS A 89 -14.04 20.79 -11.29
C CYS A 89 -15.45 21.33 -11.03
N LYS A 90 -16.39 21.06 -11.95
CA LYS A 90 -17.77 21.58 -11.92
C LYS A 90 -18.79 20.63 -11.28
N LEU A 91 -18.33 19.73 -10.40
CA LEU A 91 -19.23 18.83 -9.67
C LEU A 91 -19.95 19.59 -8.56
N GLU A 92 -21.18 19.18 -8.21
CA GLU A 92 -21.95 19.79 -7.11
C GLU A 92 -21.37 19.44 -5.73
N SER A 93 -20.81 18.24 -5.60
CA SER A 93 -20.21 17.74 -4.36
C SER A 93 -19.12 16.73 -4.68
N ASN A 94 -18.24 16.46 -3.69
CA ASN A 94 -17.19 15.48 -3.87
C ASN A 94 -17.78 14.06 -3.94
N PRO A 95 -17.64 13.36 -5.08
CA PRO A 95 -18.24 12.05 -5.27
C PRO A 95 -17.59 10.93 -4.45
N PHE A 96 -16.42 11.17 -3.84
CA PHE A 96 -15.68 10.20 -3.05
C PHE A 96 -15.83 10.39 -1.52
N ALA A 97 -16.66 11.35 -1.11
CA ALA A 97 -16.92 11.65 0.29
C ALA A 97 -17.56 10.46 1.05
N THR A 98 -17.45 10.49 2.37
CA THR A 98 -18.13 9.56 3.30
C THR A 98 -19.55 9.97 3.64
N ALA A 99 -19.91 11.24 3.46
CA ALA A 99 -21.19 11.75 3.89
C ALA A 99 -22.32 11.21 3.01
N ASP A 100 -23.46 10.88 3.63
CA ASP A 100 -24.62 10.28 2.97
C ASP A 100 -25.62 11.34 2.45
N ASP A 101 -25.43 12.60 2.83
CA ASP A 101 -26.27 13.75 2.50
C ASP A 101 -26.14 14.23 1.05
N ARG A 102 -25.16 13.70 0.29
CA ARG A 102 -24.80 14.18 -1.05
C ARG A 102 -24.61 13.04 -2.05
N PRO A 103 -24.78 13.30 -3.36
CA PRO A 103 -24.51 12.32 -4.41
C PRO A 103 -23.07 11.81 -4.35
N ARG A 104 -22.90 10.50 -4.11
CA ARG A 104 -21.58 9.85 -4.02
C ARG A 104 -21.50 8.57 -4.85
N LEU A 105 -20.27 8.16 -5.14
CA LEU A 105 -19.93 6.89 -5.76
C LEU A 105 -19.80 5.81 -4.69
N LEU A 106 -20.71 4.84 -4.73
CA LEU A 106 -20.67 3.68 -3.84
C LEU A 106 -19.57 2.71 -4.26
N GLU A 107 -18.97 2.06 -3.28
CA GLU A 107 -18.04 0.96 -3.51
C GLU A 107 -18.80 -0.31 -3.86
N LYS A 108 -18.19 -1.16 -4.69
CA LYS A 108 -18.66 -2.52 -4.92
C LYS A 108 -18.67 -3.32 -3.61
N GLY A 109 -19.46 -4.38 -3.57
CA GLY A 109 -19.42 -5.33 -2.45
C GLY A 109 -18.04 -5.94 -2.28
N LYS A 110 -17.60 -6.08 -1.02
CA LYS A 110 -16.35 -6.76 -0.69
C LYS A 110 -16.46 -8.24 -1.04
N LEU A 111 -15.58 -8.72 -1.92
CA LEU A 111 -15.52 -10.13 -2.28
C LEU A 111 -15.06 -10.99 -1.10
N VAL A 112 -15.56 -12.23 -1.05
CA VAL A 112 -15.12 -13.24 -0.08
C VAL A 112 -13.64 -13.56 -0.32
N LYS A 113 -12.86 -13.68 0.75
CA LYS A 113 -11.43 -13.97 0.67
C LYS A 113 -11.21 -15.36 0.08
N LYS A 114 -10.55 -15.43 -1.09
CA LYS A 114 -10.19 -16.69 -1.75
C LYS A 114 -9.05 -17.46 -1.07
N ARG A 115 -8.18 -16.76 -0.32
CA ARG A 115 -7.00 -17.37 0.29
C ARG A 115 -7.42 -18.31 1.43
N GLN A 116 -7.17 -19.61 1.26
CA GLN A 116 -7.40 -20.62 2.28
C GLN A 116 -6.36 -20.52 3.41
N ARG A 117 -6.73 -21.03 4.59
CA ARG A 117 -5.81 -21.21 5.72
C ARG A 117 -4.98 -22.46 5.47
N LEU A 118 -3.71 -22.42 5.91
CA LEU A 118 -2.83 -23.57 5.86
C LEU A 118 -3.12 -24.48 7.06
N THR A 119 -3.31 -25.78 6.85
CA THR A 119 -3.45 -26.75 7.93
C THR A 119 -2.08 -27.17 8.46
N LEU A 120 -2.03 -27.81 9.62
CA LEU A 120 -0.77 -28.25 10.22
C LEU A 120 -0.11 -29.36 9.40
N GLU A 121 -0.92 -30.27 8.86
CA GLU A 121 -0.44 -31.37 8.01
C GLU A 121 0.17 -30.80 6.73
N ALA A 122 -0.53 -29.87 6.07
CA ALA A 122 -0.02 -29.20 4.88
C ALA A 122 1.27 -28.41 5.15
N TYR A 123 1.41 -27.82 6.34
CA TYR A 123 2.65 -27.16 6.75
C TYR A 123 3.82 -28.14 6.78
N TRP A 124 3.67 -29.28 7.46
CA TRP A 124 4.75 -30.26 7.58
C TRP A 124 5.12 -30.90 6.24
N THR A 125 4.12 -31.19 5.39
CA THR A 125 4.38 -31.66 4.02
C THR A 125 5.24 -30.67 3.22
N ILE A 126 4.93 -29.36 3.32
CA ILE A 126 5.74 -28.33 2.65
C ILE A 126 7.13 -28.25 3.29
N TYR A 127 7.20 -28.29 4.62
CA TYR A 127 8.46 -28.20 5.37
C TYR A 127 9.42 -29.33 4.97
N GLU A 128 8.99 -30.59 5.02
CA GLU A 128 9.78 -31.75 4.62
C GLU A 128 10.23 -31.62 3.16
N LYS A 129 9.30 -31.28 2.26
CA LYS A 129 9.61 -31.12 0.83
C LYS A 129 10.65 -30.04 0.56
N THR A 130 10.63 -28.95 1.33
CA THR A 130 11.64 -27.90 1.19
C THR A 130 13.04 -28.36 1.60
N GLY A 131 13.15 -29.30 2.53
CA GLY A 131 14.42 -29.94 2.90
C GLY A 131 14.94 -30.87 1.83
N GLU A 132 14.07 -31.70 1.25
CA GLU A 132 14.42 -32.57 0.13
C GLU A 132 14.95 -31.78 -1.08
N LEU A 133 14.43 -30.58 -1.31
CA LEU A 133 14.85 -29.68 -2.39
C LEU A 133 16.10 -28.84 -2.05
N GLY A 134 16.66 -28.98 -0.84
CA GLY A 134 17.86 -28.24 -0.40
C GLY A 134 17.60 -26.77 -0.04
N TYR A 135 16.35 -26.37 0.22
CA TYR A 135 16.00 -25.00 0.63
C TYR A 135 16.08 -24.81 2.15
N GLU A 136 17.27 -25.04 2.72
CA GLU A 136 17.51 -24.99 4.17
C GLU A 136 17.11 -23.64 4.79
N ALA A 137 17.48 -22.53 4.14
CA ALA A 137 17.13 -21.19 4.61
C ALA A 137 15.61 -20.96 4.63
N LEU A 138 14.86 -21.60 3.73
CA LEU A 138 13.40 -21.54 3.71
C LEU A 138 12.80 -22.36 4.86
N GLN A 139 13.32 -23.57 5.12
CA GLN A 139 12.91 -24.36 6.29
C GLN A 139 13.12 -23.60 7.59
N VAL A 140 14.29 -23.00 7.79
CA VAL A 140 14.59 -22.17 8.97
C VAL A 140 13.60 -21.01 9.07
N ALA A 141 13.36 -20.29 7.97
CA ALA A 141 12.40 -19.19 7.95
C ALA A 141 10.96 -19.65 8.26
N MET A 142 10.55 -20.83 7.79
CA MET A 142 9.26 -21.44 8.11
C MET A 142 9.15 -21.75 9.61
N GLY A 143 10.17 -22.36 10.20
CA GLY A 143 10.23 -22.65 11.63
C GLY A 143 10.15 -21.38 12.49
N ILE A 144 10.94 -20.35 12.15
CA ILE A 144 10.86 -19.04 12.81
C ILE A 144 9.46 -18.46 12.68
N SER A 145 8.85 -18.52 11.49
CA SER A 145 7.50 -18.00 11.25
C SER A 145 6.46 -18.71 12.11
N MET A 146 6.59 -20.02 12.32
CA MET A 146 5.66 -20.81 13.12
C MET A 146 5.76 -20.48 14.61
N LEU A 147 6.99 -20.35 15.14
CA LEU A 147 7.24 -20.10 16.56
C LEU A 147 7.00 -18.64 16.98
N THR A 148 7.28 -17.68 16.10
CA THR A 148 7.27 -16.26 16.46
C THR A 148 6.08 -15.49 15.89
N THR A 149 5.37 -16.06 14.91
CA THR A 149 4.26 -15.41 14.17
C THR A 149 4.64 -14.11 13.46
N MET A 150 5.94 -13.81 13.33
CA MET A 150 6.45 -12.62 12.66
C MET A 150 6.07 -12.59 11.18
N ARG A 151 6.00 -11.38 10.60
CA ARG A 151 5.76 -11.24 9.16
C ARG A 151 7.02 -11.62 8.41
N ARG A 152 6.86 -12.15 7.20
CA ARG A 152 7.97 -12.55 6.31
C ARG A 152 9.08 -11.49 6.21
N ALA A 153 8.73 -10.21 6.05
CA ALA A 153 9.71 -9.14 5.95
C ALA A 153 10.55 -8.99 7.22
N ASP A 154 9.90 -9.03 8.40
CA ASP A 154 10.59 -8.95 9.69
C ASP A 154 11.54 -10.15 9.90
N ILE A 155 11.16 -11.35 9.43
CA ILE A 155 12.00 -12.56 9.48
C ILE A 155 13.23 -12.42 8.58
N CYS A 156 13.06 -11.91 7.36
CA CYS A 156 14.17 -11.73 6.41
C CYS A 156 15.20 -10.68 6.87
N GLU A 157 14.84 -9.80 7.80
CA GLU A 157 15.73 -8.77 8.36
C GLU A 157 16.40 -9.21 9.67
N LEU A 158 16.15 -10.43 10.14
CA LEU A 158 16.78 -10.93 11.35
C LEU A 158 18.30 -10.99 11.18
N ASN A 159 18.97 -10.71 12.28
CA ASN A 159 20.42 -10.61 12.37
C ASN A 159 20.80 -10.92 13.81
N PHE A 160 21.75 -11.82 13.99
CA PHE A 160 22.15 -12.31 15.32
C PHE A 160 22.71 -11.19 16.20
N GLU A 161 23.61 -10.35 15.70
CA GLU A 161 24.24 -9.27 16.48
C GLU A 161 23.24 -8.20 16.94
N LYS A 162 22.24 -7.91 16.10
CA LYS A 162 21.26 -6.85 16.39
C LYS A 162 20.09 -7.31 17.25
N HIS A 163 19.64 -8.54 17.05
CA HIS A 163 18.35 -8.99 17.56
C HIS A 163 18.47 -10.08 18.63
N LEU A 164 19.63 -10.71 18.81
CA LEU A 164 19.85 -11.68 19.88
C LEU A 164 20.49 -10.98 21.10
N GLN A 165 19.81 -11.00 22.24
CA GLN A 165 20.34 -10.46 23.50
C GLN A 165 20.23 -11.55 24.59
N GLY A 166 21.35 -12.24 24.85
CA GLY A 166 21.34 -13.46 25.65
C GLY A 166 20.45 -14.52 24.98
N GLU A 167 19.49 -15.07 25.73
CA GLU A 167 18.53 -16.07 25.23
C GLU A 167 17.26 -15.46 24.60
N HIS A 168 17.23 -14.14 24.41
CA HIS A 168 16.03 -13.44 23.95
C HIS A 168 16.18 -12.92 22.52
N LEU A 169 15.14 -13.18 21.71
CA LEU A 169 14.95 -12.53 20.43
C LEU A 169 14.20 -11.20 20.62
N ARG A 170 14.85 -10.08 20.31
CA ARG A 170 14.26 -8.74 20.35
C ARG A 170 14.21 -8.15 18.94
N LYS A 171 13.00 -8.00 18.40
CA LYS A 171 12.76 -7.36 17.09
C LYS A 171 11.60 -6.37 17.20
N THR A 172 11.86 -5.11 16.84
CA THR A 172 10.80 -4.15 16.59
C THR A 172 10.12 -4.52 15.28
N ILE A 173 8.80 -4.67 15.32
CA ILE A 173 8.00 -5.03 14.15
C ILE A 173 7.76 -3.79 13.28
N ASN A 174 8.31 -3.78 12.06
CA ASN A 174 8.41 -2.59 11.21
C ASN A 174 7.04 -1.96 10.93
N LYS A 175 5.99 -2.78 10.72
CA LYS A 175 4.64 -2.27 10.48
C LYS A 175 4.07 -1.53 11.70
N SER A 176 4.36 -2.02 12.91
CA SER A 176 3.86 -1.44 14.15
C SER A 176 4.57 -0.13 14.46
N GLU A 177 5.87 -0.05 14.16
CA GLU A 177 6.66 1.18 14.28
C GLU A 177 6.18 2.27 13.32
N ALA A 178 5.92 1.92 12.05
CA ALA A 178 5.35 2.85 11.07
C ALA A 178 3.98 3.41 11.49
N GLN A 179 3.25 2.70 12.36
CA GLN A 179 1.98 3.16 12.92
C GLN A 179 2.16 4.03 14.19
N ARG A 180 3.30 3.93 14.89
CA ARG A 180 3.60 4.67 16.14
C ARG A 180 4.15 6.08 15.93
N ALA A 181 4.60 6.45 14.73
CA ALA A 181 5.15 7.78 14.42
C ALA A 181 4.11 8.94 14.45
N VAL A 182 3.17 8.94 15.40
CA VAL A 182 2.05 9.89 15.52
C VAL A 182 2.04 10.60 16.89
N SER A 183 3.14 10.59 17.64
CA SER A 183 3.26 11.48 18.81
C SER A 183 4.37 12.50 18.55
N PRO A 184 4.04 13.76 18.21
CA PRO A 184 5.03 14.82 18.34
C PRO A 184 5.49 14.88 19.81
N PRO A 185 6.75 15.25 20.09
CA PRO A 185 7.18 15.46 21.46
C PRO A 185 6.25 16.50 22.10
N VAL A 186 5.67 16.14 23.23
CA VAL A 186 5.02 17.10 24.11
C VAL A 186 6.13 18.03 24.57
N ILE A 187 6.09 19.28 24.06
CA ILE A 187 6.92 20.39 24.57
C ILE A 187 6.32 20.82 25.90
#